data_AF-A0A1I1MHZ7-F1
#
_entry.id   AF-A0A1I1MHZ7-F1
#
_cell.length_a   1.000
_cell.length_b   1.000
_cell.length_c   1.000
_cell.angle_alpha   90.00
_cell.angle_beta   90.00
_cell.angle_gamma   90.00
#
_symmetry.space_group_name_H-M   'P 1'
#
loop_
_entity.id
_entity.type
_entity.pdbx_description
1 polymer ?
#
loop_
_entity_poly.entity_id
_entity_poly.type
_entity_poly.pdbx_seq_one_letter_code
_entity_poly.pdbx_strand_id
1 'polypeptide(L)' 'MKRNYTITNTTKEERIKISNEALAISIIHGQELTYETKKLVSEYIDGKIDISSIFSSLN' A
#
# COMPACT_ATOMS: atom_id res chain seq x y z
N MET A 1 -1.41 19.50 0.72
CA MET A 1 -0.41 18.72 1.50
C MET A 1 -0.26 17.36 0.83
N LYS A 2 0.88 17.07 0.18
CA LYS A 2 1.20 15.69 -0.19
C LYS A 2 1.47 14.96 1.13
N ARG A 3 0.61 14.03 1.53
CA ARG A 3 0.93 13.15 2.67
C ARG A 3 2.10 12.28 2.22
N ASN A 4 3.23 12.40 2.90
CA ASN A 4 4.40 11.57 2.64
C ASN A 4 4.17 10.21 3.31
N TYR A 5 3.58 9.26 2.59
CA TYR A 5 3.28 7.91 3.08
C TYR A 5 4.52 6.99 3.06
N THR A 6 5.69 7.53 3.36
CA THR A 6 6.95 6.77 3.36
C THR A 6 7.06 5.92 4.62
N ILE A 7 7.78 4.81 4.56
CA ILE A 7 8.03 3.92 5.71
C ILE A 7 8.75 4.65 6.85
N THR A 8 9.52 5.70 6.52
CA THR A 8 10.24 6.55 7.47
C THR A 8 9.33 7.52 8.23
N ASN A 9 8.20 7.90 7.64
CA ASN A 9 7.28 8.91 8.19
C ASN A 9 5.96 8.31 8.65
N THR A 10 5.84 6.98 8.66
CA THR A 10 4.62 6.27 9.03
C THR A 10 4.94 5.14 10.00
N THR A 11 4.03 4.91 10.93
CA THR A 11 4.01 3.72 11.79
C THR A 11 3.43 2.52 11.04
N LYS A 12 3.64 1.31 11.57
CA LYS A 12 3.02 0.10 11.02
C LYS A 12 1.49 0.19 11.02
N GLU A 13 0.90 0.73 12.09
CA GLU A 13 -0.56 0.90 12.22
C GLU A 13 -1.11 1.86 11.16
N GLU A 14 -0.43 2.98 10.89
CA GLU A 14 -0.82 3.91 9.83
C GLU A 14 -0.74 3.25 8.45
N ARG A 15 0.31 2.46 8.18
CA ARG A 15 0.43 1.72 6.92
C ARG A 15 -0.68 0.69 6.75
N ILE A 16 -1.05 -0.03 7.81
CA ILE A 16 -2.21 -0.95 7.79
C ILE A 16 -3.49 -0.19 7.43
N LYS A 17 -3.71 0.98 8.05
CA LYS A 17 -4.89 1.80 7.77
C LYS A 17 -4.94 2.26 6.31
N ILE A 18 -3.82 2.77 5.79
CA ILE A 18 -3.68 3.20 4.39
C ILE A 18 -3.97 2.03 3.43
N SER A 19 -3.39 0.86 3.69
CA SER A 19 -3.59 -0.33 2.88
C SER A 19 -5.04 -0.82 2.89
N ASN A 20 -5.71 -0.79 4.05
CA ASN A 20 -7.11 -1.17 4.16
C ASN A 20 -8.05 -0.17 3.47
N GLU A 21 -7.77 1.14 3.57
CA GLU A 21 -8.51 2.17 2.84
C GLU A 21 -8.40 1.97 1.32
N ALA A 22 -7.19 1.72 0.81
CA ALA A 22 -6.97 1.43 -0.61
C ALA A 22 -7.68 0.14 -1.06
N LEU A 23 -7.63 -0.92 -0.25
CA LEU A 23 -8.32 -2.18 -0.52
C LEU A 23 -9.84 -2.01 -0.57
N ALA A 24 -10.42 -1.24 0.37
CA ALA A 24 -11.86 -0.96 0.35
C ALA A 24 -12.28 -0.25 -0.95
N ILE A 25 -11.48 0.70 -1.42
CA ILE A 25 -11.70 1.38 -2.70
C ILE A 25 -11.62 0.39 -3.86
N SER A 26 -10.63 -0.51 -3.90
CA SER A 26 -10.49 -1.46 -5.02
C SER A 26 -11.69 -2.42 -5.09
N ILE A 27 -12.16 -2.91 -3.93
CA ILE A 27 -13.34 -3.78 -3.83
C ILE A 27 -14.60 -3.06 -4.34
N ILE A 28 -14.81 -1.79 -3.95
CA ILE A 28 -15.95 -0.98 -4.44
C ILE A 28 -15.95 -0.88 -5.97
N HIS A 29 -14.77 -0.82 -6.58
CA HIS A 29 -14.61 -0.74 -8.04
C HIS A 29 -14.58 -2.12 -8.71
N GLY A 30 -14.82 -3.21 -7.97
CA GLY A 30 -14.83 -4.57 -8.50
C GLY A 30 -13.46 -5.10 -8.92
N GLN A 31 -12.38 -4.46 -8.48
CA GLN A 31 -11.01 -4.88 -8.78
C GLN A 31 -10.47 -5.76 -7.65
N GLU A 32 -10.31 -7.05 -7.93
CA GLU A 32 -9.58 -7.94 -7.03
C GLU A 32 -8.07 -7.69 -7.17
N LEU A 33 -7.38 -7.55 -6.04
CA LEU A 33 -5.92 -7.42 -6.03
C LEU A 33 -5.26 -8.75 -6.40
N THR A 34 -4.32 -8.69 -7.34
CA THR A 34 -3.46 -9.84 -7.69
C THR A 34 -2.61 -10.27 -6.50
N TYR A 35 -2.12 -11.52 -6.52
CA TYR A 35 -1.21 -12.03 -5.50
C TYR A 35 0.04 -11.16 -5.34
N GLU A 36 0.62 -10.70 -6.45
CA GLU A 36 1.79 -9.82 -6.48
C GLU A 36 1.50 -8.49 -5.79
N THR A 37 0.33 -7.90 -6.06
CA THR A 37 -0.10 -6.65 -5.42
C THR A 37 -0.30 -6.84 -3.91
N LYS A 38 -0.94 -7.96 -3.49
CA LYS A 38 -1.10 -8.31 -2.07
C LYS A 38 0.26 -8.46 -1.37
N LYS A 39 1.25 -9.06 -2.04
CA LYS A 39 2.62 -9.21 -1.53
C LYS A 39 3.31 -7.86 -1.33
N LEU A 40 3.26 -6.98 -2.34
CA LEU A 40 3.85 -5.63 -2.26
C LEU A 40 3.22 -4.80 -1.12
N VAL A 41 1.90 -4.88 -0.97
CA VAL A 41 1.19 -4.22 0.14
C VAL A 41 1.66 -4.76 1.50
N SER A 42 1.85 -6.08 1.64
CA SER A 42 2.40 -6.68 2.85
C SER A 42 3.82 -6.19 3.16
N GLU A 43 4.68 -6.11 2.15
CA GLU A 43 6.06 -5.61 2.30
C GLU A 43 6.09 -4.14 2.71
N TYR A 44 5.16 -3.32 2.21
CA TYR A 44 4.98 -1.94 2.66
C TYR A 44 4.52 -1.85 4.11
N ILE A 45 3.50 -2.63 4.52
CA ILE A 45 3.04 -2.68 5.91
C ILE A 45 4.21 -3.03 6.85
N ASP A 46 5.02 -4.02 6.48
CA ASP A 46 6.19 -4.42 7.25
C ASP A 46 7.35 -3.42 7.22
N GLY A 47 7.26 -2.36 6.40
CA GLY A 47 8.30 -1.34 6.30
C GLY A 47 9.52 -1.79 5.50
N LYS A 48 9.36 -2.79 4.63
CA LYS A 48 10.45 -3.33 3.78
C LYS A 48 10.60 -2.56 2.48
N ILE A 49 9.50 -2.02 1.95
CA ILE A 49 9.47 -1.22 0.72
C ILE A 49 8.64 0.05 0.92
N ASP A 50 8.99 1.12 0.22
CA ASP A 50 8.17 2.34 0.17
C ASP A 50 7.01 2.21 -0.81
N ILE A 51 5.96 3.00 -0.59
CA ILE A 51 4.78 3.02 -1.46
C ILE A 51 5.15 3.44 -2.91
N SER A 52 6.19 4.27 -3.08
CA SER A 52 6.73 4.64 -4.38
C SER A 52 7.29 3.44 -5.15
N SER A 53 7.87 2.47 -4.45
CA SER A 53 8.40 1.25 -5.08
C SER A 53 7.27 0.39 -5.62
N ILE A 54 6.11 0.35 -4.94
CA ILE A 54 4.91 -0.35 -5.43
C ILE A 54 4.44 0.26 -6.76
N PHE A 55 4.34 1.59 -6.85
CA PHE A 55 3.92 2.26 -8.08
C PHE A 55 4.87 2.01 -9.25
N SER A 56 6.18 1.95 -8.99
CA SER A 56 7.17 1.61 -10.01
C SER A 56 7.06 0.17 -10.51
N SER A 57 6.56 -0.77 -9.68
CA SER A 57 6.36 -2.17 -10.04
C SER A 57 5.04 -2.47 -10.76
N LEU A 58 4.16 -1.49 -10.90
CA LEU A 58 2.85 -1.63 -11.58
C LEU A 58 2.87 -1.13 -13.05
N ASN A 59 4.05 -0.82 -13.59
CA ASN A 59 4.26 -0.44 -15.00
C ASN A 59 4.64 -1.64 -15.87
#